data_AF-A0AAQ4DHF8-F1
#
_entry.id   AF-A0AAQ4DHF8-F1
#
_cell.length_a   1.000
_cell.length_b   1.000
_cell.length_c   1.000
_cell.angle_alpha   90.00
_cell.angle_beta   90.00
_cell.angle_gamma   90.00
#
_symmetry.space_group_name_H-M   'P 1'
#
loop_
_entity.id
_entity.type
_entity.pdbx_description
1 polymer ?
#
loop_
_entity_poly.entity_id
_entity_poly.type
_entity_poly.pdbx_seq_one_letter_code
_entity_poly.pdbx_strand_id
1 'polypeptide(L)'
;MSKRDLDVAAPSASSTTESGPNANDDDLDLDETLSERLWGLTEMFHPKVRQGAYDLLHFSWGSVQGLYGFGRSTLWVIFASSAILFAPVIFELERLQMEEMNRQQQRQILLGPSAAVSGGAPPGMMPPMSPGQQPRR
;
A
#
# COMPACT_ATOMS: atom_id res chain seq x y z
N MET A 1 -0.15 -6.79 92.24
CA MET A 1 -1.50 -6.21 92.53
C MET A 1 -1.57 -4.90 91.75
N SER A 2 -2.09 -4.78 90.52
CA SER A 2 -3.37 -5.20 89.94
C SER A 2 -4.58 -4.79 90.79
N LYS A 3 -5.19 -3.65 90.44
CA LYS A 3 -6.54 -3.53 89.86
C LYS A 3 -7.04 -2.10 90.00
N ARG A 4 -7.73 -1.64 88.95
CA ARG A 4 -8.80 -0.62 88.84
C ARG A 4 -8.59 0.16 87.54
N ASP A 5 -9.45 0.13 86.53
CA ASP A 5 -10.73 -0.53 86.35
C ASP A 5 -10.92 -0.72 84.83
N LEU A 6 -11.42 -1.91 84.47
CA LEU A 6 -12.11 -2.10 83.20
C LEU A 6 -13.49 -1.46 83.36
N ASP A 7 -13.92 -0.67 82.39
CA ASP A 7 -15.33 -0.68 82.01
C ASP A 7 -15.46 -0.70 80.49
N VAL A 8 -16.16 -1.74 80.08
CA VAL A 8 -16.51 -2.15 78.73
C VAL A 8 -17.81 -1.41 78.35
N ALA A 9 -17.90 -0.90 77.12
CA ALA A 9 -19.16 -0.79 76.38
C ALA A 9 -18.89 -0.32 74.94
N ALA A 10 -18.80 -1.29 74.02
CA ALA A 10 -19.45 -1.12 72.72
C ALA A 10 -20.98 -1.29 72.93
N PRO A 11 -21.87 -1.01 71.95
CA PRO A 11 -21.70 -0.43 70.62
C PRO A 11 -22.74 0.69 70.33
N SER A 12 -22.49 1.54 69.32
CA SER A 12 -23.51 1.86 68.30
C SER A 12 -22.99 2.89 67.31
N ALA A 13 -23.23 2.57 66.04
CA ALA A 13 -23.03 3.41 64.89
C ALA A 13 -23.66 4.80 65.08
N SER A 14 -22.88 5.84 64.87
CA SER A 14 -23.40 7.08 64.31
C SER A 14 -22.45 7.57 63.23
N SER A 15 -23.02 7.65 62.04
CA SER A 15 -22.46 8.16 60.79
C SER A 15 -21.68 9.46 61.00
N THR A 16 -20.35 9.38 60.94
CA THR A 16 -19.54 10.57 60.63
C THR A 16 -19.31 10.55 59.14
N THR A 17 -20.11 11.37 58.46
CA THR A 17 -20.08 11.69 57.05
C THR A 17 -18.65 11.85 56.55
N GLU A 18 -18.34 11.05 55.53
CA GLU A 18 -17.15 11.09 54.71
C GLU A 18 -17.03 12.45 54.01
N SER A 19 -15.89 13.11 54.18
CA SER A 19 -15.39 14.18 53.33
C SER A 19 -13.89 14.37 53.64
N GLY A 20 -13.09 13.37 53.30
CA GLY A 20 -11.63 13.39 53.25
C GLY A 20 -11.20 12.76 51.92
N PRO A 21 -10.12 13.25 51.30
CA PRO A 21 -9.96 13.40 49.86
C PRO A 21 -10.18 12.08 49.11
N ASN A 22 -10.84 12.21 47.96
CA ASN A 22 -11.23 11.16 47.03
C ASN A 22 -10.26 9.96 47.02
N ALA A 23 -10.77 8.79 47.38
CA ALA A 23 -10.19 7.50 47.01
C ALA A 23 -10.36 7.26 45.49
N ASN A 24 -9.82 8.17 44.69
CA ASN A 24 -9.87 8.12 43.22
C ASN A 24 -8.69 8.87 42.56
N ASP A 25 -7.60 9.11 43.30
CA ASP A 25 -6.46 9.93 42.85
C ASP A 25 -5.12 9.16 42.83
N ASP A 26 -5.12 7.82 42.83
CA ASP A 26 -3.87 7.01 42.77
C ASP A 26 -3.78 6.05 41.56
N ASP A 27 -4.77 6.05 40.65
CA ASP A 27 -4.71 5.31 39.36
C ASP A 27 -4.84 6.27 38.16
N LEU A 28 -4.57 7.57 38.38
CA LEU A 28 -4.32 8.55 37.32
C LEU A 28 -2.84 8.54 36.89
N ASP A 29 -2.23 7.35 36.89
CA ASP A 29 -1.11 6.94 36.03
C ASP A 29 -1.55 7.08 34.55
N LEU A 30 -1.89 8.30 34.13
CA LEU A 30 -2.11 8.66 32.74
C LEU A 30 -0.75 8.56 32.05
N ASP A 31 -0.44 7.33 31.63
CA ASP A 31 0.49 6.89 30.61
C ASP A 31 1.60 7.89 30.31
N GLU A 32 2.71 7.83 31.06
CA GLU A 32 3.97 8.49 30.68
C GLU A 32 4.14 8.38 29.17
N THR A 33 4.02 9.51 28.47
CA THR A 33 3.91 9.46 27.02
C THR A 33 5.21 8.87 26.46
N LEU A 34 5.15 8.11 25.37
CA LEU A 34 6.38 7.58 24.74
C LEU A 34 7.36 8.72 24.43
N SER A 35 6.86 9.93 24.16
CA SER A 35 7.64 11.16 24.05
C SER A 35 8.36 11.55 25.35
N GLU A 36 7.71 11.50 26.51
CA GLU A 36 8.34 11.78 27.80
C GLU A 36 9.40 10.74 28.16
N ARG A 37 9.14 9.46 27.90
CA ARG A 37 10.13 8.39 28.09
C ARG A 37 11.33 8.54 27.15
N LEU A 38 11.09 8.83 25.86
CA LEU A 38 12.17 9.13 24.92
C LEU A 38 12.93 10.39 25.36
N TRP A 39 12.22 11.42 25.82
CA TRP A 39 12.83 12.65 26.26
C TRP A 39 13.72 12.44 27.48
N GLY A 40 13.24 11.74 28.52
CA GLY A 40 14.02 11.37 29.70
C GLY A 40 15.19 10.45 29.39
N LEU A 41 15.01 9.49 28.48
CA LEU A 41 16.12 8.63 28.04
C LEU A 41 17.18 9.45 27.27
N THR A 42 16.76 10.44 26.49
CA THR A 42 17.70 11.34 25.81
C THR A 42 18.43 12.30 26.75
N GLU A 43 17.90 12.57 27.95
CA GLU A 43 18.61 13.33 28.99
C GLU A 43 19.81 12.58 29.58
N MET A 44 19.82 11.25 29.53
CA MET A 44 20.98 10.45 29.98
C MET A 44 22.14 10.42 28.96
N PHE A 45 21.94 10.90 27.74
CA PHE A 45 22.96 10.87 26.68
C PHE A 45 23.71 12.20 26.53
N HIS A 46 25.00 12.10 26.20
CA HIS A 46 25.86 13.25 26.01
C HIS A 46 25.42 14.10 24.80
N PRO A 47 25.53 15.46 24.83
CA PRO A 47 24.95 16.35 23.82
C PRO A 47 25.39 16.04 22.39
N LYS A 48 26.61 15.53 22.21
CA LYS A 48 27.17 15.15 20.89
C LYS A 48 26.41 13.99 20.25
N VAL A 49 25.91 13.04 21.04
CA VAL A 49 25.14 11.89 20.55
C VAL A 49 23.74 12.36 20.11
N ARG A 50 23.12 13.26 20.88
CA ARG A 50 21.83 13.87 20.54
C ARG A 50 21.92 14.72 19.25
N GLN A 51 23.00 15.49 19.08
CA GLN A 51 23.28 16.22 17.84
C GLN A 51 23.51 15.27 16.66
N GLY A 52 24.29 14.21 16.83
CA GLY A 52 24.49 13.20 15.78
C GLY A 52 23.19 12.53 15.33
N ALA A 53 22.28 12.21 16.26
CA ALA A 53 20.96 11.68 15.92
C ALA A 53 20.11 12.70 15.15
N TYR A 54 20.14 13.96 15.54
CA TYR A 54 19.46 15.04 14.82
C TYR A 54 20.03 15.22 13.40
N ASP A 55 21.35 15.21 13.26
CA ASP A 55 22.04 15.32 11.97
C ASP A 55 21.76 14.12 11.08
N LEU A 56 21.69 12.90 11.64
CA LEU A 56 21.29 11.69 10.90
C LEU A 56 19.85 11.77 10.40
N LEU A 57 18.92 12.25 11.22
CA LEU A 57 17.53 12.44 10.82
C LEU A 57 17.41 13.53 9.74
N HIS A 58 18.12 14.64 9.90
CA HIS A 58 18.14 15.72 8.92
C HIS A 58 18.82 15.29 7.61
N PHE A 59 19.93 14.55 7.69
CA PHE A 59 20.60 13.96 6.53
C PHE A 59 19.72 12.93 5.83
N SER A 60 19.01 12.09 6.58
CA SER A 60 18.06 11.12 6.04
C SER A 60 16.93 11.83 5.29
N TRP A 61 16.35 12.87 5.89
CA TRP A 61 15.33 13.69 5.25
C TRP A 61 15.84 14.35 3.96
N GLY A 62 17.01 14.98 4.03
CA GLY A 62 17.67 15.57 2.86
C GLY A 62 18.03 14.54 1.79
N SER A 63 18.41 13.33 2.19
CA SER A 63 18.73 12.22 1.29
C SER A 63 17.49 11.69 0.59
N VAL A 64 16.37 11.53 1.29
CA VAL A 64 15.09 11.15 0.68
C VAL A 64 14.65 12.19 -0.33
N GLN A 65 14.73 13.48 0.03
CA GLN A 65 14.38 14.57 -0.88
C GLN A 65 15.31 14.64 -2.10
N GLY A 66 16.61 14.47 -1.90
CA GLY A 66 17.62 14.46 -2.96
C GLY A 66 17.47 13.25 -3.89
N LEU A 67 17.28 12.06 -3.34
CA LEU A 67 17.10 10.83 -4.10
C LEU A 67 15.78 10.84 -4.87
N TYR A 68 14.72 11.44 -4.32
CA TYR A 68 13.47 11.65 -5.05
C TYR A 68 13.66 12.60 -6.24
N GLY A 69 14.34 13.72 -6.05
CA GLY A 69 14.66 14.66 -7.13
C GLY A 69 15.54 14.06 -8.22
N PHE A 70 16.62 13.38 -7.80
CA PHE A 70 17.52 12.65 -8.71
C PHE A 70 16.79 11.52 -9.44
N GLY A 71 16.01 10.72 -8.71
CA GLY A 71 15.22 9.63 -9.26
C GLY A 71 14.27 10.14 -10.34
N ARG A 72 13.48 11.18 -10.06
CA ARG A 72 12.58 11.77 -11.06
C ARG A 72 13.31 12.24 -12.32
N SER A 73 14.45 12.91 -12.18
CA SER A 73 15.24 13.39 -13.33
C SER A 73 15.86 12.25 -14.12
N THR A 74 16.51 11.30 -13.45
CA THR A 74 17.13 10.13 -14.06
C THR A 74 16.10 9.23 -14.72
N LEU A 75 14.95 8.99 -14.08
CA LEU A 75 13.86 8.21 -14.65
C LEU A 75 13.31 8.87 -15.91
N TRP A 76 13.17 10.21 -15.90
CA TRP A 76 12.73 10.96 -17.07
C TRP A 76 13.73 10.84 -18.23
N VAL A 77 15.02 10.98 -17.94
CA VAL A 77 16.08 10.86 -18.95
C VAL A 77 16.13 9.44 -19.51
N ILE A 78 16.10 8.41 -18.66
CA ILE A 78 16.10 7.00 -19.09
C ILE A 78 14.85 6.71 -19.92
N PHE A 79 13.68 7.12 -19.45
CA PHE A 79 12.41 6.90 -20.15
C PHE A 79 12.39 7.59 -21.52
N ALA A 80 12.76 8.89 -21.57
CA ALA A 80 12.83 9.65 -22.81
C ALA A 80 13.86 9.07 -23.78
N SER A 81 15.05 8.71 -23.28
CA SER A 81 16.11 8.11 -24.08
C SER A 81 15.67 6.76 -24.65
N SER A 82 15.06 5.92 -23.81
CA SER A 82 14.52 4.63 -24.21
C SER A 82 13.44 4.76 -25.27
N ALA A 83 12.53 5.74 -25.14
CA ALA A 83 11.47 5.96 -26.11
C ALA A 83 12.01 6.33 -27.50
N ILE A 84 13.02 7.19 -27.59
CA ILE A 84 13.64 7.58 -28.87
C ILE A 84 14.36 6.40 -29.51
N LEU A 85 15.03 5.56 -28.72
CA LEU A 85 15.73 4.37 -29.22
C LEU A 85 14.77 3.28 -29.72
N PHE A 86 13.60 3.14 -29.10
CA PHE A 86 12.62 2.15 -29.52
C PHE A 86 11.81 2.56 -30.75
N ALA A 87 11.75 3.85 -31.09
CA ALA A 87 10.99 4.30 -32.26
C ALA A 87 11.43 3.61 -33.58
N PRO A 88 12.73 3.54 -33.94
CA PRO A 88 13.18 2.78 -35.11
C PRO A 88 12.88 1.29 -35.03
N VAL A 89 13.08 0.68 -33.84
CA VAL A 89 12.84 -0.76 -33.61
C VAL A 89 11.37 -1.12 -33.82
N ILE A 90 10.46 -0.28 -33.34
CA ILE A 90 9.02 -0.49 -33.53
C ILE A 90 8.65 -0.37 -35.01
N PHE A 91 9.22 0.58 -35.76
CA PHE A 91 8.96 0.66 -37.20
C PHE A 91 9.42 -0.58 -37.97
N GLU A 92 10.54 -1.17 -37.58
CA GLU A 92 10.98 -2.43 -38.17
C GLU A 92 10.01 -3.58 -37.84
N LEU A 93 9.52 -3.65 -36.60
CA LEU A 93 8.54 -4.64 -36.15
C LEU A 93 7.19 -4.50 -36.86
N GLU A 94 6.68 -3.28 -37.01
CA GLU A 94 5.42 -3.02 -37.72
C GLU A 94 5.53 -3.33 -39.21
N ARG A 95 6.67 -3.01 -39.84
CA ARG A 95 6.86 -3.29 -41.27
C ARG A 95 6.84 -4.79 -41.56
N LEU A 96 7.43 -5.60 -40.67
CA LEU A 96 7.38 -7.06 -40.75
C LEU A 96 5.94 -7.58 -40.58
N GLN A 97 5.20 -7.03 -39.62
CA GLN A 97 3.80 -7.40 -39.40
C GLN A 97 2.89 -7.01 -40.57
N MET A 98 3.12 -5.86 -41.21
CA MET A 98 2.36 -5.39 -42.37
C MET A 98 2.61 -6.28 -43.60
N GLU A 99 3.84 -6.74 -43.81
CA GLU A 99 4.15 -7.67 -44.91
C GLU A 99 3.44 -9.01 -44.74
N GLU A 100 3.42 -9.57 -43.53
CA GLU A 100 2.73 -10.81 -43.23
C GLU A 100 1.21 -10.66 -43.37
N MET A 101 0.64 -9.58 -42.86
CA MET A 101 -0.80 -9.30 -42.96
C MET A 101 -1.23 -9.10 -44.42
N ASN A 102 -0.46 -8.35 -45.21
CA ASN A 102 -0.74 -8.17 -46.63
C ASN A 102 -0.60 -9.48 -47.41
N ARG A 103 0.35 -10.35 -47.05
CA ARG A 103 0.48 -11.70 -47.64
C ARG A 103 -0.73 -12.57 -47.31
N GLN A 104 -1.24 -12.48 -46.09
CA GLN A 104 -2.45 -13.21 -45.67
C GLN A 104 -3.69 -12.67 -46.39
N GLN A 105 -3.83 -11.35 -46.53
CA GLN A 105 -4.91 -10.73 -47.30
C GLN A 105 -4.84 -11.07 -48.78
N GLN A 106 -3.65 -11.03 -49.40
CA GLN A 106 -3.46 -11.49 -50.79
C GLN A 106 -3.79 -12.97 -50.94
N ARG A 107 -3.41 -13.83 -49.99
CA ARG A 107 -3.84 -15.24 -50.00
C ARG A 107 -5.35 -15.38 -49.88
N GLN A 108 -6.02 -14.60 -49.03
CA GLN A 108 -7.48 -14.65 -48.86
C GLN A 108 -8.26 -14.01 -50.03
N ILE A 109 -7.70 -13.02 -50.72
CA ILE A 109 -8.29 -12.39 -51.92
C ILE A 109 -8.07 -13.25 -53.16
N LEU A 110 -6.86 -13.80 -53.34
CA LEU A 110 -6.53 -14.64 -54.48
C LEU A 110 -7.16 -16.03 -54.40
N LEU A 111 -7.49 -16.46 -53.18
CA LEU A 111 -8.19 -17.73 -52.95
C LEU A 111 -9.69 -17.54 -52.64
N GLY A 112 -10.14 -16.28 -52.47
CA GLY A 112 -11.47 -15.92 -52.01
C GLY A 112 -11.82 -16.52 -50.64
N PRO A 113 -12.91 -16.07 -50.00
CA PRO A 113 -13.49 -16.75 -48.83
C PRO A 113 -13.80 -18.24 -49.08
N SER A 114 -13.79 -18.69 -50.34
CA SER A 114 -14.17 -20.04 -50.76
C SER A 114 -13.03 -21.07 -50.85
N ALA A 115 -11.74 -20.71 -50.92
CA ALA A 115 -10.73 -21.77 -51.01
C ALA A 115 -10.45 -22.50 -49.70
N ALA A 116 -10.66 -21.83 -48.56
CA ALA A 116 -10.58 -22.50 -47.26
C ALA A 116 -11.73 -23.50 -47.04
N VAL A 117 -12.88 -23.33 -47.72
CA VAL A 117 -13.96 -24.34 -47.76
C VAL A 117 -13.81 -25.34 -48.93
N SER A 118 -13.07 -24.97 -49.99
CA SER A 118 -12.80 -25.84 -51.14
C SER A 118 -11.67 -26.85 -50.90
N GLY A 119 -10.81 -26.64 -49.90
CA GLY A 119 -9.70 -27.53 -49.56
C GLY A 119 -10.07 -28.79 -48.76
N GLY A 120 -11.36 -29.00 -48.48
CA GLY A 120 -11.84 -30.14 -47.71
C GLY A 120 -12.55 -29.69 -46.45
N ALA A 121 -13.83 -29.34 -46.61
CA ALA A 121 -14.75 -29.48 -45.49
C ALA A 121 -14.83 -30.97 -45.13
N PRO A 122 -14.45 -31.39 -43.92
CA PRO A 122 -14.88 -32.70 -43.44
C PRO A 122 -16.42 -32.71 -43.43
N PRO A 123 -17.07 -33.80 -43.85
CA PRO A 123 -18.51 -33.87 -43.91
C PRO A 123 -19.07 -33.77 -42.48
N GLY A 124 -19.57 -32.60 -42.08
CA GLY A 124 -20.18 -32.43 -40.76
C GLY A 124 -20.35 -31.01 -40.22
N MET A 125 -19.63 -30.00 -40.72
CA MET A 125 -19.69 -28.64 -40.14
C MET A 125 -20.57 -27.69 -40.96
N MET A 126 -21.89 -27.82 -40.76
CA MET A 126 -22.87 -26.77 -41.05
C MET A 126 -22.45 -25.45 -40.35
N PRO A 127 -22.58 -24.28 -41.01
CA PRO A 127 -22.27 -23.00 -40.37
C PRO A 127 -23.21 -22.77 -39.17
N PRO A 128 -22.72 -22.21 -38.05
CA PRO A 128 -23.56 -21.90 -36.91
C PRO A 128 -24.65 -20.90 -37.32
N MET A 129 -25.89 -21.32 -37.11
CA MET A 129 -27.09 -20.51 -37.31
C MET A 129 -26.96 -19.22 -36.48
N SER A 130 -27.07 -18.06 -37.14
CA SER A 130 -27.05 -16.76 -36.48
C SER A 130 -28.24 -16.63 -35.51
N PRO A 131 -28.04 -16.23 -34.24
CA PRO A 131 -29.11 -16.11 -33.25
C PRO A 131 -29.88 -14.81 -33.52
N GLY A 132 -30.81 -14.84 -34.47
CA GLY A 132 -31.54 -13.63 -34.84
C GLY A 132 -32.89 -13.82 -35.54
N GLN A 133 -33.33 -15.05 -35.83
CA GLN A 133 -34.66 -15.27 -36.40
C GLN A 133 -35.49 -16.20 -35.49
N GLN A 134 -36.17 -15.58 -34.53
CA GLN A 134 -37.37 -16.17 -33.94
C GLN A 134 -38.53 -16.01 -34.95
N PRO A 135 -39.21 -17.09 -35.35
CA PRO A 135 -40.47 -16.98 -36.09
C PRO A 135 -41.57 -16.58 -35.10
N ARG A 136 -42.19 -15.42 -35.33
CA ARG A 136 -43.46 -15.07 -34.70
C ARG A 136 -44.53 -16.08 -35.12
N ARG A 137 -45.10 -16.76 -34.13
CA ARG A 137 -46.49 -17.25 -34.15
C ARG A 137 -47.12 -16.92 -32.82
#